data_AF-A0A8X8WLA6-F1
#
_entry.id   AF-A0A8X8WLA6-F1
#
_cell.length_a   1.000
_cell.length_b   1.000
_cell.length_c   1.000
_cell.angle_alpha   90.00
_cell.angle_beta   90.00
_cell.angle_gamma   90.00
#
_symmetry.space_group_name_H-M   'P 1'
#
loop_
_entity.id
_entity.type
_entity.pdbx_description
1 polymer ?
#
loop_
_entity_poly.entity_id
_entity_poly.type
_entity_poly.pdbx_seq_one_letter_code
_entity_poly.pdbx_strand_id
1 'polypeptide(L)'
;MGPTITLDNRRKGSQWFQMDRSLALEVVSDKTYFPIFQYYCNGSFYADEHYLPTFVSMKFGERNANRALTWVDWSWGRPHPSKFIRPDVTMGGRQMFLERLRSGSSCEYNGRKTNVCFLFARKFTVNALDRLLRFAPMLMHLSN
;
A
#
# COMPACT_ATOMS: atom_id res chain seq x y z
N MET A 1 30.31 4.25 19.59
CA MET A 1 29.61 4.06 18.30
C MET A 1 28.16 4.45 18.48
N GLY A 2 27.61 5.25 17.55
CA GLY A 2 26.17 5.56 17.52
C GLY A 2 25.35 4.41 16.90
N PRO A 3 24.02 4.45 16.95
CA PRO A 3 23.17 3.39 16.41
C PRO A 3 23.25 3.35 14.87
N THR A 4 23.24 2.15 14.29
CA THR A 4 23.19 1.94 12.83
C THR A 4 21.96 2.57 12.17
N ILE A 5 20.85 2.68 12.92
CA ILE A 5 19.61 3.35 12.52
C ILE A 5 19.26 4.37 13.61
N THR A 6 19.30 5.66 13.27
CA THR A 6 18.86 6.75 14.15
C THR A 6 17.33 6.84 14.22
N LEU A 7 16.79 7.62 15.15
CA LEU A 7 15.35 7.87 15.23
C LEU A 7 14.82 8.55 13.95
N ASP A 8 15.56 9.51 13.39
CA ASP A 8 15.15 10.25 12.19
C ASP A 8 15.08 9.37 10.93
N ASN A 9 15.89 8.32 10.91
CA ASN A 9 15.88 7.34 9.83
C ASN A 9 14.64 6.45 9.85
N ARG A 10 13.99 6.29 11.02
CA ARG A 10 12.88 5.35 11.16
C ARG A 10 11.73 5.78 10.28
N ARG A 11 11.19 4.82 9.54
CA ARG A 11 9.98 4.97 8.75
C ARG A 11 8.97 3.91 9.14
N LYS A 12 7.71 4.23 8.92
CA LYS A 12 6.59 3.29 8.95
C LYS A 12 5.85 3.41 7.63
N GLY A 13 5.44 2.28 7.07
CA GLY A 13 4.77 2.24 5.79
C GLY A 13 3.80 1.07 5.66
N SER A 14 3.38 0.84 4.42
CA SER A 14 2.47 -0.24 4.06
C SER A 14 3.22 -1.57 3.92
N GLN A 15 2.63 -2.66 4.42
CA GLN A 15 3.06 -4.04 4.11
C GLN A 15 2.87 -4.39 2.62
N TRP A 16 2.04 -3.63 1.92
CA TRP A 16 1.76 -3.78 0.49
C TRP A 16 2.58 -2.77 -0.28
N PHE A 17 3.56 -3.25 -1.03
CA PHE A 17 4.49 -2.46 -1.81
C PHE A 17 4.75 -3.10 -3.17
N GLN A 18 5.38 -2.34 -4.05
CA GLN A 18 6.01 -2.87 -5.26
C GLN A 18 7.48 -2.49 -5.24
N MET A 19 8.30 -3.31 -5.88
CA MET A 19 9.71 -3.00 -6.13
C MET A 19 10.11 -3.66 -7.43
N ASP A 20 11.05 -3.04 -8.15
CA ASP A 20 11.69 -3.69 -9.28
C ASP A 20 12.72 -4.73 -8.81
N ARG A 21 13.20 -5.52 -9.77
CA ARG A 21 14.14 -6.61 -9.51
C ARG A 21 15.45 -6.12 -8.89
N SER A 22 15.97 -4.96 -9.29
CA SER A 22 17.26 -4.51 -8.76
C SER A 22 17.14 -4.12 -7.30
N LEU A 23 16.06 -3.41 -6.92
CA LEU A 23 15.80 -3.11 -5.51
C LEU A 23 15.53 -4.38 -4.68
N ALA A 24 14.85 -5.37 -5.26
CA ALA A 24 14.63 -6.65 -4.59
C ALA A 24 15.94 -7.38 -4.26
N LEU A 25 16.94 -7.33 -5.16
CA LEU A 25 18.27 -7.91 -4.91
C LEU A 25 18.99 -7.22 -3.74
N GLU A 26 18.89 -5.90 -3.61
CA GLU A 26 19.43 -5.15 -2.48
C GLU A 26 18.77 -5.54 -1.16
N VAL A 27 17.45 -5.74 -1.16
CA VAL A 27 16.68 -6.18 0.01
C VAL A 27 17.10 -7.59 0.46
N VAL A 28 17.16 -8.56 -0.45
CA VAL A 28 17.47 -9.96 -0.07
C VAL A 28 18.93 -10.17 0.29
N SER A 29 19.83 -9.29 -0.15
CA SER A 29 21.26 -9.35 0.15
C SER A 29 21.65 -8.52 1.39
N ASP A 30 20.70 -7.80 1.99
CA ASP A 30 20.96 -6.96 3.16
C ASP A 30 21.32 -7.77 4.41
N LYS A 31 22.59 -7.66 4.81
CA LYS A 31 23.15 -8.27 6.02
C LYS A 31 23.39 -7.24 7.14
N THR A 32 23.03 -5.98 6.94
CA THR A 32 23.33 -4.88 7.87
C THR A 32 22.09 -4.40 8.60
N TYR A 33 21.00 -4.12 7.88
CA TYR A 33 19.81 -3.51 8.47
C TYR A 33 18.75 -4.55 8.82
N PHE A 34 18.46 -5.50 7.93
CA PHE A 34 17.47 -6.55 8.19
C PHE A 34 17.70 -7.32 9.51
N PRO A 35 18.94 -7.75 9.87
CA PRO A 35 19.18 -8.45 11.13
C PRO A 35 18.85 -7.60 12.37
N ILE A 36 18.97 -6.27 12.30
CA ILE A 36 18.58 -5.36 13.39
C ILE A 36 17.08 -5.49 13.64
N PHE A 37 16.26 -5.46 12.59
CA PHE A 37 14.82 -5.65 12.72
C PHE A 37 14.49 -7.07 13.18
N GLN A 38 15.16 -8.11 12.69
CA GLN A 38 14.95 -9.47 13.19
C GLN A 38 15.25 -9.62 14.68
N TYR A 39 16.31 -8.97 15.17
CA TYR A 39 16.71 -9.03 16.58
C TYR A 39 15.78 -8.24 17.50
N TYR A 40 15.43 -7.00 17.13
CA TYR A 40 14.65 -6.11 18.01
C TYR A 40 13.13 -6.27 17.86
N CYS A 41 12.63 -6.82 16.75
CA CYS A 41 11.21 -6.93 16.46
C CYS A 41 10.65 -8.31 16.82
N ASN A 42 10.76 -8.72 18.09
CA ASN A 42 10.20 -9.97 18.57
C ASN A 42 8.77 -9.76 19.13
N GLY A 43 7.77 -10.26 18.40
CA GLY A 43 6.36 -10.33 18.83
C GLY A 43 5.51 -9.07 18.56
N SER A 44 5.87 -7.93 19.13
CA SER A 44 4.98 -6.73 19.15
C SER A 44 5.23 -5.70 18.06
N PHE A 45 6.24 -5.91 17.21
CA PHE A 45 6.64 -4.95 16.19
C PHE A 45 6.54 -5.57 14.79
N TYR A 46 5.75 -4.94 13.93
CA TYR A 46 5.55 -5.35 12.55
C TYR A 46 6.80 -4.98 11.72
N ALA A 47 7.81 -5.85 11.75
CA ALA A 47 9.08 -5.61 11.07
C ALA A 47 8.89 -5.30 9.58
N ASP A 48 7.90 -5.91 8.93
CA ASP A 48 7.52 -5.68 7.54
C ASP A 48 6.91 -4.29 7.28
N GLU A 49 6.27 -3.66 8.27
CA GLU A 49 5.81 -2.26 8.18
C GLU A 49 6.92 -1.22 8.37
N HIS A 50 8.12 -1.64 8.78
CA HIS A 50 9.17 -0.73 9.23
C HIS A 50 10.53 -0.93 8.53
N TYR A 51 10.96 -2.17 8.35
CA TYR A 51 12.24 -2.51 7.73
C TYR A 51 12.35 -1.93 6.32
N LEU A 52 11.44 -2.33 5.42
CA LEU A 52 11.49 -1.91 4.02
C LEU A 52 11.37 -0.38 3.87
N PRO A 53 10.39 0.31 4.50
CA PRO A 53 10.32 1.76 4.43
C PRO A 53 11.58 2.46 4.94
N THR A 54 12.21 1.92 6.00
CA THR A 54 13.42 2.50 6.59
C THR A 54 14.62 2.28 5.66
N PHE A 55 14.88 1.03 5.27
CA PHE A 55 16.00 0.67 4.41
C PHE A 55 15.95 1.39 3.06
N VAL A 56 14.79 1.37 2.40
CA VAL A 56 14.58 2.03 1.10
C VAL A 56 14.70 3.55 1.24
N SER A 57 14.13 4.17 2.28
CA SER A 57 14.26 5.62 2.47
C SER A 57 15.70 6.05 2.74
N MET A 58 16.49 5.23 3.43
CA MET A 58 17.89 5.54 3.75
C MET A 58 18.84 5.33 2.57
N LYS A 59 18.61 4.30 1.75
CA LYS A 59 19.57 3.88 0.70
C LYS A 59 19.11 4.19 -0.72
N PHE A 60 17.81 4.25 -0.95
CA PHE A 60 17.20 4.34 -2.28
C PHE A 60 16.09 5.39 -2.32
N GLY A 61 16.18 6.44 -1.50
CA GLY A 61 15.13 7.46 -1.34
C GLY A 61 14.74 8.14 -2.65
N GLU A 62 15.69 8.39 -3.55
CA GLU A 62 15.43 8.97 -4.87
C GLU A 62 14.61 8.06 -5.79
N ARG A 63 14.70 6.73 -5.59
CA ARG A 63 13.92 5.73 -6.33
C ARG A 63 12.58 5.43 -5.66
N ASN A 64 12.32 6.00 -4.49
CA ASN A 64 11.12 5.75 -3.71
C ASN A 64 10.01 6.75 -4.08
N ALA A 65 8.87 6.24 -4.53
CA ALA A 65 7.70 7.07 -4.81
C ALA A 65 7.01 7.64 -3.55
N ASN A 66 7.45 7.24 -2.35
CA ASN A 66 6.86 7.62 -1.05
C ASN A 66 5.35 7.30 -0.95
N ARG A 67 4.89 6.31 -1.72
CA ARG A 67 3.50 5.87 -1.79
C ARG A 67 3.39 4.41 -2.22
N ALA A 68 2.30 3.75 -1.84
CA ALA A 68 1.94 2.43 -2.33
C ALA A 68 0.91 2.51 -3.48
N LEU A 69 0.81 1.45 -4.29
CA LEU A 69 -0.22 1.31 -5.33
C LEU A 69 -1.55 0.74 -4.80
N THR A 70 -1.60 0.38 -3.51
CA THR A 70 -2.78 -0.21 -2.89
C THR A 70 -3.50 0.82 -2.05
N TRP A 71 -4.73 1.16 -2.44
CA TRP A 71 -5.62 2.00 -1.66
C TRP A 71 -6.13 1.25 -0.42
N VAL A 72 -6.21 1.97 0.69
CA VAL A 72 -6.67 1.49 1.99
C VAL A 72 -7.48 2.58 2.67
N ASP A 73 -8.62 2.20 3.23
CA ASP A 73 -9.41 3.10 4.06
C ASP A 73 -8.97 3.03 5.53
N TRP A 74 -8.42 4.14 6.03
CA TRP A 74 -8.03 4.31 7.44
C TRP A 74 -8.96 5.25 8.20
N SER A 75 -10.10 5.65 7.62
CA SER A 75 -11.04 6.61 8.23
C SER A 75 -11.50 6.26 9.65
N TRP A 76 -11.47 4.96 10.00
CA TRP A 76 -11.82 4.45 11.32
C TRP A 76 -10.74 4.65 12.41
N GLY A 77 -9.50 5.02 12.04
CA GLY A 77 -8.42 5.27 12.99
C GLY A 77 -7.97 4.05 13.83
N ARG A 78 -8.37 2.84 13.44
CA ARG A 78 -7.99 1.59 14.14
C ARG A 78 -6.64 1.07 13.64
N PRO A 79 -5.99 0.13 14.37
CA PRO A 79 -4.74 -0.51 13.93
C PRO A 79 -4.83 -1.30 12.61
N HIS A 80 -6.05 -1.50 12.09
CA HIS A 80 -6.29 -2.15 10.81
C HIS A 80 -7.23 -1.30 9.96
N PRO A 81 -7.05 -1.30 8.63
CA PRO A 81 -7.91 -0.54 7.74
C PRO A 81 -9.32 -1.13 7.70
N SER A 82 -10.30 -0.31 7.34
CA SER A 82 -11.70 -0.66 7.20
C SER A 82 -11.89 -1.85 6.24
N LYS A 83 -12.97 -2.60 6.48
CA LYS A 83 -13.39 -3.72 5.63
C LYS A 83 -14.70 -3.37 4.93
N PHE A 84 -14.72 -3.52 3.62
CA PHE A 84 -15.89 -3.33 2.79
C PHE A 84 -16.70 -4.64 2.68
N ILE A 85 -17.98 -4.55 3.06
CA ILE A 85 -18.98 -5.62 2.97
C ILE A 85 -19.86 -5.44 1.75
N ARG A 86 -20.72 -6.44 1.47
CA ARG A 86 -21.64 -6.42 0.33
C ARG A 86 -22.43 -5.10 0.21
N PRO A 87 -23.05 -4.56 1.28
CA PRO A 87 -23.76 -3.27 1.23
C PRO A 87 -22.87 -2.06 0.87
N ASP A 88 -21.59 -2.08 1.19
CA ASP A 88 -20.70 -0.95 0.87
C ASP A 88 -20.40 -0.85 -0.63
N VAL A 89 -20.68 -1.94 -1.37
CA VAL A 89 -20.59 -2.01 -2.82
C VAL A 89 -22.02 -1.98 -3.42
N THR A 90 -22.80 -0.90 -3.22
CA THR A 90 -24.24 -0.80 -3.58
C THR A 90 -24.58 -0.02 -4.86
N MET A 91 -25.71 -0.38 -5.49
CA MET A 91 -26.24 0.15 -6.77
C MET A 91 -26.37 1.65 -6.92
N GLY A 92 -27.01 2.32 -5.97
CA GLY A 92 -27.38 3.74 -6.12
C GLY A 92 -26.19 4.71 -6.04
N GLY A 93 -25.05 4.26 -5.51
CA GLY A 93 -23.78 5.00 -5.45
C GLY A 93 -22.60 4.24 -6.07
N ARG A 94 -22.89 3.21 -6.88
CA ARG A 94 -21.96 2.20 -7.46
C ARG A 94 -20.77 2.83 -8.19
N GLN A 95 -21.09 3.86 -8.96
CA GLN A 95 -20.18 4.58 -9.81
C GLN A 95 -19.29 5.48 -8.94
N MET A 96 -19.88 6.24 -8.01
CA MET A 96 -19.12 7.08 -7.08
C MET A 96 -18.10 6.30 -6.25
N PHE A 97 -18.37 5.11 -5.71
CA PHE A 97 -17.36 4.40 -4.91
C PHE A 97 -16.17 3.95 -5.77
N LEU A 98 -16.42 3.22 -6.86
CA LEU A 98 -15.35 2.66 -7.69
C LEU A 98 -14.67 3.73 -8.56
N GLU A 99 -15.39 4.75 -9.02
CA GLU A 99 -14.79 5.95 -9.64
C GLU A 99 -13.98 6.75 -8.63
N ARG A 100 -14.46 6.92 -7.39
CA ARG A 100 -13.66 7.58 -6.34
C ARG A 100 -12.38 6.82 -6.04
N LEU A 101 -12.38 5.48 -6.11
CA LEU A 101 -11.14 4.70 -6.01
C LEU A 101 -10.20 4.93 -7.20
N ARG A 102 -10.73 5.15 -8.42
CA ARG A 102 -9.93 5.32 -9.65
C ARG A 102 -9.42 6.74 -9.86
N SER A 103 -10.24 7.75 -9.55
CA SER A 103 -9.99 9.14 -9.89
C SER A 103 -10.36 10.13 -8.78
N GLY A 104 -10.77 9.66 -7.60
CA GLY A 104 -11.15 10.51 -6.47
C GLY A 104 -9.98 11.08 -5.65
N SER A 105 -8.74 10.75 -6.03
CA SER A 105 -7.52 11.27 -5.41
C SER A 105 -6.57 11.80 -6.47
N SER A 106 -5.80 12.84 -6.15
CA SER A 106 -4.66 13.28 -6.95
C SER A 106 -3.36 12.98 -6.23
N CYS A 107 -2.35 12.54 -6.98
CA CYS A 107 -1.03 12.21 -6.48
C CYS A 107 0.02 12.58 -7.54
N GLU A 108 1.27 12.57 -7.12
CA GLU A 108 2.40 12.76 -8.01
C GLU A 108 2.94 11.41 -8.51
N TYR A 109 3.29 11.39 -9.79
CA TYR A 109 3.99 10.30 -10.44
C TYR A 109 5.08 10.89 -11.34
N ASN A 110 6.34 10.64 -11.01
CA ASN A 110 7.51 11.16 -11.72
C ASN A 110 7.45 12.69 -11.94
N GLY A 111 7.16 13.47 -10.90
CA GLY A 111 7.08 14.93 -10.97
C GLY A 111 5.79 15.47 -11.60
N ARG A 112 4.88 14.61 -12.08
CA ARG A 112 3.62 15.02 -12.73
C ARG A 112 2.42 14.65 -11.88
N LYS A 113 1.45 15.56 -11.81
CA LYS A 113 0.16 15.27 -11.17
C LYS A 113 -0.65 14.30 -12.03
N THR A 114 -1.23 13.30 -11.38
CA THR A 114 -2.14 12.33 -11.97
C THR A 114 -3.29 12.04 -11.01
N ASN A 115 -4.39 11.52 -11.54
CA ASN A 115 -5.50 10.96 -10.76
C ASN A 115 -5.40 9.43 -10.61
N VAL A 116 -4.49 8.78 -11.35
CA VAL A 116 -4.26 7.32 -11.28
C VAL A 116 -3.28 7.01 -10.15
N CYS A 117 -3.78 7.04 -8.92
CA CYS A 117 -2.95 6.84 -7.74
C CYS A 117 -2.85 5.38 -7.33
N PHE A 118 -3.91 4.61 -7.49
CA PHE A 118 -3.96 3.24 -6.98
C PHE A 118 -4.38 2.28 -8.09
N LEU A 119 -3.73 1.12 -8.11
CA LEU A 119 -4.08 0.02 -9.01
C LEU A 119 -4.80 -1.11 -8.25
N PHE A 120 -4.61 -1.17 -6.93
CA PHE A 120 -5.21 -2.16 -6.05
C PHE A 120 -5.96 -1.47 -4.93
N ALA A 121 -6.87 -2.20 -4.27
CA ALA A 121 -7.58 -1.70 -3.09
C ALA A 121 -7.85 -2.84 -2.09
N ARG A 122 -7.92 -2.51 -0.81
CA ARG A 122 -8.29 -3.43 0.29
C ARG A 122 -8.97 -2.67 1.43
N LYS A 123 -9.71 -3.32 2.34
CA LYS A 123 -9.98 -4.77 2.46
C LYS A 123 -11.41 -5.07 2.05
N PHE A 124 -11.61 -6.03 1.17
CA PHE A 124 -12.95 -6.49 0.79
C PHE A 124 -13.24 -7.84 1.45
N THR A 125 -14.46 -8.00 1.95
CA THR A 125 -14.92 -9.29 2.48
C THR A 125 -15.35 -10.24 1.36
N VAL A 126 -15.44 -11.54 1.64
CA VAL A 126 -15.94 -12.53 0.67
C VAL A 126 -17.34 -12.15 0.15
N ASN A 127 -18.20 -11.62 1.01
CA ASN A 127 -19.54 -11.18 0.62
C ASN A 127 -19.53 -9.98 -0.36
N ALA A 128 -18.47 -9.17 -0.35
CA ALA A 128 -18.29 -8.09 -1.32
C ALA A 128 -17.82 -8.59 -2.69
N LEU A 129 -17.14 -9.74 -2.76
CA LEU A 129 -16.56 -10.30 -3.99
C LEU A 129 -17.61 -10.57 -5.07
N ASP A 130 -18.73 -11.22 -4.72
CA ASP A 130 -19.83 -11.49 -5.67
C ASP A 130 -20.30 -10.20 -6.36
N ARG A 131 -20.44 -9.10 -5.61
CA ARG A 131 -20.84 -7.82 -6.18
C ARG A 131 -19.75 -7.20 -7.05
N LEU A 132 -18.49 -7.23 -6.62
CA LEU A 132 -17.38 -6.72 -7.41
C LEU A 132 -17.26 -7.44 -8.77
N LEU A 133 -17.40 -8.77 -8.78
CA LEU A 133 -17.35 -9.59 -10.00
C LEU A 133 -18.52 -9.28 -10.94
N ARG A 134 -19.73 -9.10 -10.41
CA ARG A 134 -20.89 -8.68 -11.22
C ARG A 134 -20.71 -7.30 -11.86
N PHE A 135 -19.93 -6.41 -11.25
CA PHE A 135 -19.73 -5.04 -11.76
C PHE A 135 -18.51 -4.91 -12.67
N ALA A 136 -17.56 -5.84 -12.60
CA ALA A 136 -16.34 -5.78 -13.39
C ALA A 136 -16.61 -5.62 -14.90
N PRO A 137 -17.53 -6.38 -15.55
CA PRO A 137 -17.78 -6.23 -16.97
C PRO A 137 -18.28 -4.83 -17.37
N MET A 138 -19.19 -4.26 -16.58
CA MET A 138 -19.74 -2.93 -16.81
C MET A 138 -18.67 -1.83 -16.70
N LEU A 139 -17.78 -1.93 -15.71
CA LEU A 139 -16.78 -0.90 -15.41
C LEU A 139 -15.53 -1.00 -16.28
N MET A 140 -15.22 -2.20 -16.76
CA MET A 140 -14.08 -2.43 -17.64
C MET A 140 -14.48 -2.34 -19.12
N HIS A 141 -15.74 -1.97 -19.42
CA HIS A 141 -16.28 -1.91 -20.77
C HIS A 141 -16.09 -3.23 -21.54
N LEU A 142 -16.28 -4.36 -20.84
CA LEU A 142 -16.13 -5.71 -21.40
C LEU A 142 -17.45 -6.29 -21.91
N SER A 143 -18.57 -5.62 -21.62
CA SER A 143 -19.89 -5.96 -22.17
C SER A 143 -20.11 -5.22 -23.49
N ASN A 144 -19.99 -5.94 -24.60
CA ASN A 144 -20.60 -5.57 -25.89
C ASN A 144 -22.12 -5.79 -25.83
#